data_AF-X0RNJ7-F1
#
_entry.id   AF-X0RNJ7-F1
#
_cell.length_a   1.000
_cell.length_b   1.000
_cell.length_c   1.000
_cell.angle_alpha   90.00
_cell.angle_beta   90.00
_cell.angle_gamma   90.00
#
_symmetry.space_group_name_H-M   'P 1'
#
loop_
_entity.id
_entity.type
_entity.pdbx_description
1 polymer ?
#
loop_
_entity_poly.entity_id
_entity_poly.type
_entity_poly.pdbx_seq_one_letter_code
_entity_poly.pdbx_strand_id
1 'polypeptide(L)'
;MAIARRHLLPLALLLASSVVVRAEQAAEVTATVPRFEPAPCPTLQGAEMLADAICGYLVVLEDRSRPNGRTIRLMVAKYPARLPEKRADPVV
;
A
#
# COMPACT_ATOMS: atom_id res chain seq x y z
N MET A 1 59.10 -8.31 -17.40
CA MET A 1 58.02 -7.32 -17.55
C MET A 1 56.95 -7.79 -18.55
N ALA A 2 56.10 -8.76 -18.20
CA ALA A 2 54.99 -9.20 -19.08
C ALA A 2 53.75 -9.73 -18.33
N ILE A 3 53.90 -10.11 -17.06
CA ILE A 3 52.84 -10.71 -16.24
C ILE A 3 51.85 -9.64 -15.73
N ALA A 4 52.33 -8.44 -15.40
CA ALA A 4 51.51 -7.38 -14.79
C ALA A 4 50.38 -6.84 -15.69
N ARG A 5 50.56 -6.82 -17.02
CA ARG A 5 49.52 -6.34 -17.96
C ARG A 5 48.41 -7.35 -18.23
N ARG A 6 48.69 -8.65 -18.06
CA ARG A 6 47.76 -9.74 -18.41
C ARG A 6 46.67 -9.95 -17.33
N HIS A 7 46.93 -9.52 -16.10
CA HIS A 7 45.97 -9.59 -14.99
C HIS A 7 45.10 -8.32 -14.83
N LEU A 8 45.47 -7.20 -15.46
CA LEU A 8 44.68 -5.96 -15.42
C LEU A 8 43.36 -6.08 -16.19
N LEU A 9 43.34 -6.81 -17.30
CA LEU A 9 42.12 -7.02 -18.11
C LEU A 9 41.02 -7.84 -17.39
N PRO A 10 41.30 -9.00 -16.77
CA PRO A 10 40.25 -9.75 -16.06
C PRO A 10 39.79 -9.03 -14.78
N LEU A 11 40.68 -8.29 -14.11
CA LEU A 11 40.33 -7.55 -12.90
C LEU A 11 39.39 -6.37 -13.19
N ALA A 12 39.61 -5.64 -14.30
CA ALA A 12 38.70 -4.59 -14.75
C ALA A 12 37.33 -5.14 -15.15
N LEU A 13 37.27 -6.33 -15.75
CA LEU A 13 36.01 -6.98 -16.11
C LEU A 13 35.22 -7.43 -14.86
N LEU A 14 35.91 -7.97 -13.84
CA LEU A 14 35.29 -8.38 -12.56
C LEU A 14 34.76 -7.17 -11.76
N LEU A 15 35.45 -6.03 -11.77
CA LEU A 15 35.00 -4.82 -11.07
C LEU A 15 33.79 -4.13 -11.75
N ALA A 16 33.63 -4.27 -13.07
CA ALA A 16 32.48 -3.74 -13.80
C ALA A 16 31.17 -4.50 -13.48
N SER A 17 31.25 -5.77 -13.08
CA SER A 17 30.07 -6.59 -12.78
C SER A 17 29.43 -6.31 -11.42
N SER A 18 30.14 -5.69 -10.47
CA SER A 18 29.64 -5.47 -9.10
C SER A 18 28.67 -4.28 -8.92
N VAL A 19 28.48 -3.42 -9.93
CA VAL A 19 27.70 -2.17 -9.78
C VAL A 19 26.21 -2.33 -10.15
N VAL A 20 25.81 -3.44 -10.78
CA VAL A 20 24.44 -3.61 -11.33
C VAL A 20 23.49 -4.38 -10.40
N VAL A 21 23.91 -4.81 -9.20
CA VAL A 21 23.03 -5.54 -8.27
C VAL A 21 22.78 -4.75 -6.98
N ARG A 22 22.13 -3.58 -7.11
CA ARG A 22 21.45 -2.94 -5.97
C ARG A 22 20.43 -1.89 -6.41
N ALA A 23 19.36 -2.35 -7.04
CA ALA A 23 18.11 -1.60 -7.07
C ALA A 23 16.93 -2.59 -7.09
N GLU A 24 16.03 -2.44 -6.12
CA GLU A 24 14.66 -3.00 -6.10
C GLU A 24 14.45 -4.50 -5.86
N GLN A 25 15.07 -5.07 -4.82
CA GLN A 25 14.52 -6.27 -4.18
C GLN A 25 14.39 -6.07 -2.68
N ALA A 26 13.39 -5.27 -2.29
CA ALA A 26 12.60 -5.40 -1.05
C ALA A 26 11.54 -4.27 -0.96
N ALA A 27 10.77 -4.06 -2.02
CA ALA A 27 9.37 -3.69 -1.81
C ALA A 27 8.57 -4.97 -2.04
N GLU A 28 8.75 -5.95 -1.15
CA GLU A 28 7.71 -6.95 -0.95
C GLU A 28 6.52 -6.19 -0.34
N VAL A 29 5.68 -5.63 -1.22
CA VAL A 29 4.39 -5.05 -0.83
C VAL A 29 3.45 -6.22 -0.53
N THR A 30 3.70 -6.88 0.60
CA THR A 30 2.80 -7.89 1.17
C THR A 30 2.32 -7.28 2.50
N ALA A 31 1.13 -6.71 2.65
CA ALA A 31 -0.09 -6.72 1.85
C ALA A 31 -0.81 -5.35 1.90
N THR A 32 -1.38 -4.90 0.79
CA THR A 32 -2.15 -3.63 0.61
C THR A 32 -3.53 -3.66 1.29
N VAL A 33 -3.62 -4.17 2.51
CA VAL A 33 -4.86 -4.32 3.30
C VAL A 33 -4.63 -3.69 4.68
N PRO A 34 -5.50 -2.76 5.16
CA PRO A 34 -6.79 -2.35 4.59
C PRO A 34 -6.70 -1.29 3.50
N ARG A 35 -7.72 -1.21 2.64
CA ARG A 35 -7.84 -0.17 1.60
C ARG A 35 -9.29 0.23 1.34
N PHE A 36 -9.50 1.43 0.81
CA PHE A 36 -10.81 1.93 0.42
C PHE A 36 -10.97 1.90 -1.10
N GLU A 37 -12.04 1.27 -1.58
CA GLU A 37 -12.41 1.20 -2.99
C GLU A 37 -13.67 2.06 -3.21
N PRO A 38 -13.60 3.20 -3.90
CA PRO A 38 -14.76 4.06 -4.15
C PRO A 38 -15.88 3.31 -4.88
N ALA A 39 -17.13 3.60 -4.51
CA ALA A 39 -18.32 3.06 -5.18
C ALA A 39 -19.50 4.05 -5.04
N PRO A 40 -20.53 3.95 -5.91
CA PRO A 40 -21.72 4.78 -5.77
C PRO A 40 -22.42 4.57 -4.42
N CYS A 41 -22.97 5.66 -3.87
CA CYS A 41 -23.83 5.56 -2.70
C CYS A 41 -25.16 4.86 -3.07
N PRO A 42 -25.67 3.96 -2.22
CA PRO A 42 -26.95 3.31 -2.47
C PRO A 42 -28.12 4.28 -2.27
N THR A 43 -29.12 4.18 -3.12
CA THR A 43 -30.39 4.91 -2.95
C THR A 43 -31.32 4.08 -2.06
N LEU A 44 -31.48 4.50 -0.81
CA LEU A 44 -32.33 3.82 0.16
C LEU A 44 -33.32 4.83 0.77
N GLN A 45 -34.57 4.42 0.94
CA GLN A 45 -35.59 5.23 1.61
C GLN A 45 -35.17 5.50 3.07
N GLY A 46 -35.16 6.76 3.50
CA GLY A 46 -34.73 7.15 4.85
C GLY A 46 -33.21 7.28 5.02
N ALA A 47 -32.43 7.21 3.94
CA ALA A 47 -30.98 7.40 3.94
C ALA A 47 -30.55 8.57 3.04
N GLU A 48 -31.37 9.62 2.96
CA GLU A 48 -31.16 10.79 2.11
C GLU A 48 -29.83 11.49 2.43
N MET A 49 -29.37 11.39 3.68
CA MET A 49 -28.08 11.88 4.16
C MET A 49 -26.88 11.29 3.40
N LEU A 50 -27.02 10.17 2.68
CA LEU A 50 -25.94 9.59 1.88
C LEU A 50 -25.57 10.46 0.67
N ALA A 51 -26.41 11.42 0.27
CA ALA A 51 -26.10 12.35 -0.81
C ALA A 51 -24.83 13.18 -0.54
N ASP A 52 -24.51 13.45 0.72
CA ASP A 52 -23.33 14.21 1.14
C ASP A 52 -22.13 13.32 1.49
N ALA A 53 -22.26 12.01 1.30
CA ALA A 53 -21.24 11.05 1.68
C ALA A 53 -20.30 10.68 0.51
N ILE A 54 -19.08 10.29 0.87
CA ILE A 54 -18.18 9.56 -0.02
C ILE A 54 -18.35 8.07 0.30
N CYS A 55 -19.04 7.34 -0.59
CA CYS A 55 -19.29 5.91 -0.40
C CYS A 55 -18.23 5.03 -1.06
N GLY A 56 -18.13 3.80 -0.56
CA GLY A 56 -17.24 2.79 -1.11
C GLY A 56 -17.18 1.55 -0.24
N TYR A 57 -16.27 0.65 -0.61
CA TYR A 57 -15.99 -0.55 0.14
C TYR A 57 -14.68 -0.41 0.90
N LEU A 58 -14.70 -0.69 2.20
CA LEU A 58 -13.49 -0.97 2.96
C LEU A 58 -13.15 -2.44 2.77
N VAL A 59 -12.02 -2.70 2.10
CA VAL A 59 -11.50 -4.06 1.92
C VAL A 59 -10.53 -4.38 3.05
N VAL A 60 -10.86 -5.42 3.82
CA VAL A 60 -10.12 -5.85 5.01
C VAL A 60 -9.90 -7.35 5.00
N LEU A 61 -8.93 -7.83 5.80
CA LEU A 61 -8.82 -9.26 6.07
C LEU A 61 -10.05 -9.74 6.82
N GLU A 62 -10.58 -10.88 6.40
CA GLU A 62 -11.64 -11.60 7.12
C GLU A 62 -11.14 -12.03 8.51
N ASP A 63 -9.89 -12.49 8.56
CA ASP A 63 -9.20 -12.93 9.76
C ASP A 63 -7.80 -12.30 9.82
N ARG A 64 -7.61 -11.39 10.78
CA ARG A 64 -6.37 -10.62 10.92
C ARG A 64 -5.18 -11.46 11.40
N SER A 65 -5.41 -12.67 11.92
CA SER A 65 -4.31 -13.60 12.28
C SER A 65 -3.68 -14.27 11.05
N ARG A 66 -4.36 -14.21 9.89
CA ARG A 66 -3.92 -14.78 8.62
C ARG A 66 -3.61 -13.65 7.62
N PRO A 67 -2.37 -13.11 7.59
CA PRO A 67 -2.03 -11.91 6.81
C PRO A 67 -2.17 -12.08 5.28
N ASN A 68 -2.08 -13.32 4.79
CA ASN A 68 -2.29 -13.67 3.38
C ASN A 68 -3.66 -14.34 3.15
N GLY A 69 -4.59 -14.16 4.10
CA GLY A 69 -5.91 -14.77 4.10
C GLY A 69 -6.91 -14.10 3.16
N ARG A 70 -8.17 -14.55 3.24
CA ARG A 70 -9.27 -13.97 2.47
C ARG A 70 -9.57 -12.55 2.93
N THR A 71 -10.12 -11.75 2.01
CA THR A 71 -10.63 -10.42 2.31
C THR A 71 -12.15 -10.36 2.23
N ILE A 72 -12.73 -9.43 2.97
CA ILE A 72 -14.16 -9.06 2.90
C ILE A 72 -14.29 -7.60 2.49
N ARG A 73 -15.47 -7.25 1.96
CA ARG A 73 -15.82 -5.89 1.53
C ARG A 73 -16.95 -5.37 2.39
N LEU A 74 -16.68 -4.29 3.13
CA LEU A 74 -17.66 -3.64 3.98
C LEU A 74 -18.13 -2.35 3.30
N MET A 75 -19.42 -2.20 3.01
CA MET A 75 -19.97 -0.95 2.51
C MET A 75 -19.85 0.12 3.60
N VAL A 76 -19.23 1.25 3.29
CA VAL A 76 -19.03 2.36 4.22
C VAL A 76 -19.36 3.70 3.56
N ALA A 77 -19.82 4.65 4.36
CA ALA A 77 -20.01 6.04 3.99
C ALA A 77 -19.07 6.92 4.81
N LYS A 78 -18.31 7.80 4.16
CA LYS A 78 -17.43 8.77 4.81
C LYS A 78 -18.05 10.16 4.71
N TYR A 79 -18.19 10.82 5.86
CA TYR A 79 -18.60 12.21 5.93
C TYR A 79 -17.39 13.09 6.24
N PRO A 80 -17.15 14.17 5.47
CA PRO A 80 -16.16 15.16 5.83
C PRO A 80 -16.44 15.75 7.23
N ALA A 81 -15.38 16.06 7.96
CA ALA A 81 -15.52 16.77 9.23
C ALA A 81 -16.15 18.15 9.00
N ARG A 82 -17.07 18.55 9.88
CA ARG A 82 -17.74 19.86 9.80
C ARG A 82 -16.83 21.03 10.18
N LEU A 83 -15.82 20.75 10.99
CA LEU A 83 -14.81 21.72 11.43
C LEU A 83 -13.43 21.22 10.97
N PRO A 84 -12.54 22.11 10.53
CA PRO A 84 -11.18 21.74 10.13
C PRO A 84 -10.31 21.36 11.34
N GLU A 85 -10.67 21.83 12.54
CA GLU A 85 -9.91 21.59 13.76
C GLU A 85 -10.14 20.17 14.30
N LYS A 86 -9.05 19.41 14.42
CA LYS A 86 -9.08 18.05 14.98
C LYS A 86 -9.16 18.13 16.50
N ARG A 87 -10.21 17.57 17.08
CA ARG A 87 -10.30 17.36 18.53
C ARG A 87 -9.36 16.23 18.94
N ALA A 88 -8.83 16.29 20.18
CA ALA A 88 -8.11 15.17 20.77
C ALA A 88 -8.96 13.89 20.71
N ASP A 89 -8.32 12.78 20.36
CA ASP A 89 -8.99 11.48 20.28
C ASP A 89 -9.34 11.02 21.71
N PRO A 90 -10.61 10.70 22.00
CA PRO A 90 -10.95 10.13 23.30
C PRO A 90 -10.22 8.79 23.49
N VAL A 91 -9.37 8.72 24.51
CA VAL A 91 -8.79 7.44 24.95
C VAL A 91 -9.89 6.66 25.67
N VAL A 92 -10.15 5.43 25.22
CA VAL A 92 -11.15 4.51 25.81
C VAL A 92 -10.44 3.37 26.52
#